data_AF-A0A7C5UCB3-F1
#
_entry.id   AF-A0A7C5UCB3-F1
#
_cell.length_a   1.000
_cell.length_b   1.000
_cell.length_c   1.000
_cell.angle_alpha   90.00
_cell.angle_beta   90.00
_cell.angle_gamma   90.00
#
_symmetry.space_group_name_H-M   'P 1'
#
loop_
_entity.id
_entity.type
_entity.pdbx_description
1 polymer ?
#
loop_
_entity_poly.entity_id
_entity_poly.type
_entity_poly.pdbx_seq_one_letter_code
_entity_poly.pdbx_strand_id
1 'polypeptide(L)'
;MLQSSFSSSCHHEGGKLEEFRRRLMTLLSPYRGKVSYGNLRYEEKEWEDSNCKVASFAIVYETPGGSTNQITVLYSDADGFTLIDGDPPTELQLGSIEEVLKAVEDTVRQIPHRRVERLKATVERWMADGKSLHELLQEINKLVRSEFKGGSITHQELKMAIQYCLQLSSATRE
;
A
#
# COMPACT_ATOMS: atom_id res chain seq x y z
N MET A 1 -15.35 -38.01 -24.04
CA MET A 1 -15.34 -38.25 -22.59
C MET A 1 -14.06 -37.66 -22.03
N LEU A 2 -14.14 -36.50 -21.38
CA LEU A 2 -13.13 -36.03 -20.45
C LEU A 2 -13.92 -35.55 -19.22
N GLN A 3 -14.04 -36.47 -18.26
CA GLN A 3 -14.43 -36.15 -16.89
C GLN A 3 -13.22 -35.49 -16.23
N SER A 4 -13.40 -34.28 -15.71
CA SER A 4 -12.64 -33.81 -14.55
C SER A 4 -13.59 -33.02 -13.66
N SER A 5 -14.47 -33.74 -12.99
CA SER A 5 -15.30 -33.22 -11.91
C SER A 5 -14.41 -33.04 -10.67
N PHE A 6 -13.74 -31.89 -10.54
CA PHE A 6 -13.27 -31.44 -9.24
C PHE A 6 -14.41 -30.70 -8.57
N SER A 7 -15.28 -31.47 -7.91
CA SER A 7 -16.23 -30.94 -6.94
C SER A 7 -15.48 -30.74 -5.63
N SER A 8 -14.72 -29.64 -5.51
CA SER A 8 -14.27 -29.16 -4.20
C SER A 8 -15.51 -28.69 -3.45
N SER A 9 -15.96 -29.46 -2.47
CA SER A 9 -17.09 -29.09 -1.63
C SER A 9 -16.70 -27.87 -0.79
N CYS A 10 -17.34 -26.72 -1.04
CA CYS A 10 -17.21 -25.53 -0.21
C CYS A 10 -17.70 -25.86 1.21
N HIS A 11 -16.78 -25.97 2.16
CA HIS A 11 -17.13 -26.01 3.58
C HIS A 11 -17.31 -24.56 4.04
N HIS A 12 -18.53 -24.18 4.43
CA HIS A 12 -18.81 -22.85 4.97
C HIS A 12 -18.14 -22.65 6.33
N GLU A 13 -16.86 -22.26 6.34
CA GLU A 13 -16.16 -21.80 7.54
C GLU A 13 -16.41 -20.30 7.76
N GLY A 14 -17.67 -19.89 7.92
CA GLY A 14 -18.05 -18.48 8.13
C GLY A 14 -17.34 -17.80 9.31
N GLY A 15 -16.79 -18.58 10.25
CA GLY A 15 -15.97 -18.07 11.36
C GLY A 15 -14.59 -17.54 10.95
N LYS A 16 -13.96 -18.11 9.91
CA LYS A 16 -12.59 -17.78 9.53
C LYS A 16 -12.48 -16.41 8.87
N LEU A 17 -13.38 -16.13 7.93
CA LEU A 17 -13.49 -14.81 7.29
C LEU A 17 -13.80 -13.71 8.31
N GLU A 18 -14.72 -13.98 9.23
CA GLU A 18 -15.19 -13.02 10.21
C GLU A 18 -14.13 -12.73 11.28
N GLU A 19 -13.36 -13.75 11.67
CA GLU A 19 -12.18 -13.58 12.49
C GLU A 19 -11.12 -12.73 11.79
N PHE A 20 -10.81 -13.05 10.52
CA PHE A 20 -9.85 -12.31 9.73
C PHE A 20 -10.23 -10.83 9.62
N ARG A 21 -11.49 -10.53 9.24
CA ARG A 21 -12.02 -9.17 9.14
C ARG A 21 -11.81 -8.39 10.45
N ARG A 22 -12.21 -8.98 11.58
CA ARG A 22 -12.08 -8.34 12.90
C ARG A 22 -10.62 -8.03 13.24
N ARG A 23 -9.71 -8.97 12.97
CA ARG A 23 -8.28 -8.82 13.28
C ARG A 23 -7.60 -7.82 12.33
N LEU A 24 -7.92 -7.86 11.04
CA LEU A 24 -7.44 -6.90 10.05
C LEU A 24 -7.85 -5.46 10.43
N MET A 25 -9.11 -5.25 10.80
CA MET A 25 -9.58 -3.93 11.24
C MET A 25 -8.85 -3.43 12.49
N THR A 26 -8.56 -4.32 13.43
CA THR A 26 -7.78 -4.01 14.64
C THR A 26 -6.35 -3.63 14.29
N LEU A 27 -5.70 -4.39 13.40
CA LEU A 27 -4.35 -4.15 12.92
C LEU A 27 -4.22 -2.81 12.19
N LEU A 28 -5.19 -2.45 11.34
CA LEU A 28 -5.12 -1.23 10.53
C LEU A 28 -5.47 0.04 11.32
N SER A 29 -6.31 -0.06 12.36
CA SER A 29 -6.77 1.05 13.20
C SER A 29 -5.70 2.11 13.55
N PRO A 30 -4.50 1.75 14.07
CA PRO A 30 -3.47 2.73 14.41
C PRO A 30 -2.86 3.46 13.21
N TYR A 31 -3.05 3.00 11.96
CA TYR A 31 -2.44 3.57 10.76
C TYR A 31 -3.42 4.38 9.91
N ARG A 32 -4.71 4.06 9.99
CA ARG A 32 -5.77 4.63 9.15
C ARG A 32 -5.83 6.15 9.23
N GLY A 33 -6.01 6.78 8.07
CA GLY A 33 -6.21 8.22 7.95
C GLY A 33 -5.00 9.10 8.28
N LYS A 34 -3.85 8.52 8.66
CA LYS A 34 -2.62 9.24 8.97
C LYS A 34 -1.84 9.53 7.68
N VAL A 35 -1.37 10.77 7.54
CA VAL A 35 -0.58 11.21 6.37
C VAL A 35 0.73 10.43 6.25
N SER A 36 1.40 10.14 7.36
CA SER A 36 2.63 9.33 7.39
C SER A 36 2.45 7.92 6.84
N TYR A 37 1.21 7.44 6.75
CA TYR A 37 0.83 6.15 6.16
C TYR A 37 0.01 6.34 4.87
N GLY A 38 0.19 7.46 4.17
CA GLY A 38 -0.46 7.70 2.89
C GLY A 38 -1.97 7.84 2.96
N ASN A 39 -2.49 8.29 4.12
CA ASN A 39 -3.93 8.32 4.40
C ASN A 39 -4.56 6.94 4.18
N LEU A 40 -3.98 5.90 4.81
CA LEU A 40 -4.39 4.50 4.64
C LEU A 40 -5.91 4.33 4.81
N ARG A 41 -6.52 3.68 3.82
CA ARG A 41 -7.94 3.36 3.67
C ARG A 41 -8.12 1.86 3.48
N TYR A 42 -9.34 1.41 3.72
CA TYR A 42 -9.75 0.02 3.67
C TYR A 42 -11.12 -0.05 3.00
N GLU A 43 -11.26 -0.93 2.03
CA GLU A 43 -12.52 -1.28 1.38
C GLU A 43 -12.67 -2.79 1.34
N GLU A 44 -13.92 -3.24 1.45
CA GLU A 44 -14.27 -4.66 1.45
C GLU A 44 -15.39 -4.91 0.44
N LYS A 45 -15.28 -6.02 -0.27
CA LYS A 45 -16.33 -6.53 -1.15
C LYS A 45 -16.51 -8.02 -0.90
N GLU A 46 -17.76 -8.45 -0.81
CA GLU A 46 -18.13 -9.86 -0.69
C GLU A 46 -19.03 -10.25 -1.86
N TRP A 47 -18.85 -11.47 -2.36
CA TRP A 47 -19.69 -12.06 -3.38
C TRP A 47 -19.65 -13.59 -3.28
N GLU A 48 -20.53 -14.25 -4.02
CA GLU A 48 -20.51 -15.70 -4.16
C GLU A 48 -19.94 -16.06 -5.53
N ASP A 49 -19.02 -17.02 -5.56
CA ASP A 49 -18.51 -17.62 -6.79
C ASP A 49 -18.61 -19.14 -6.67
N SER A 50 -19.31 -19.77 -7.61
CA SER A 50 -19.42 -21.23 -7.68
C SER A 50 -19.86 -21.91 -6.36
N ASN A 51 -20.77 -21.27 -5.62
CA ASN A 51 -21.26 -21.64 -4.27
C ASN A 51 -20.23 -21.52 -3.13
N CYS A 52 -19.10 -20.87 -3.36
CA CYS A 52 -18.13 -20.53 -2.34
C CYS A 52 -18.24 -19.03 -1.99
N LYS A 53 -18.13 -18.72 -0.70
CA LYS A 53 -18.06 -17.33 -0.24
C LYS A 53 -16.69 -16.76 -0.64
N VAL A 54 -16.70 -15.59 -1.27
CA VAL A 54 -15.49 -14.87 -1.65
C VAL A 54 -15.52 -13.47 -1.07
N ALA A 55 -14.37 -13.03 -0.57
CA ALA A 55 -14.19 -11.67 -0.07
C ALA A 55 -12.90 -11.07 -0.60
N SER A 56 -12.93 -9.76 -0.88
CA SER A 56 -11.77 -8.96 -1.23
C SER A 56 -11.62 -7.81 -0.25
N PHE A 57 -10.41 -7.65 0.26
CA PHE A 57 -10.01 -6.62 1.19
C PHE A 57 -8.94 -5.75 0.53
N ALA A 58 -9.34 -4.56 0.08
CA ALA A 58 -8.43 -3.60 -0.54
C ALA A 58 -7.91 -2.60 0.50
N ILE A 59 -6.60 -2.59 0.70
CA ILE A 59 -5.90 -1.68 1.62
C ILE A 59 -5.15 -0.67 0.76
N VAL A 60 -5.62 0.57 0.77
CA VAL A 60 -5.20 1.60 -0.19
C VAL A 60 -4.44 2.71 0.54
N TYR A 61 -3.30 3.11 0.01
CA TYR A 61 -2.52 4.24 0.52
C TYR A 61 -1.86 5.02 -0.62
N GLU A 62 -1.47 6.26 -0.34
CA GLU A 62 -0.82 7.14 -1.31
C GLU A 62 0.65 7.40 -0.93
N THR A 63 1.49 7.59 -1.94
CA THR A 63 2.84 8.14 -1.78
C THR A 63 2.89 9.59 -2.29
N PRO A 64 3.91 10.38 -1.89
CA PRO A 64 4.01 11.78 -2.27
C PRO A 64 3.87 11.98 -3.79
N GLY A 65 3.11 13.01 -4.18
CA GLY A 65 2.75 13.25 -5.59
C GLY A 65 1.50 12.51 -6.06
N GLY A 66 0.78 11.82 -5.16
CA GLY A 66 -0.56 11.29 -5.43
C GLY A 66 -0.60 9.91 -6.08
N SER A 67 0.52 9.17 -6.06
CA SER A 67 0.52 7.79 -6.57
C SER A 67 -0.26 6.89 -5.62
N THR A 68 -1.30 6.24 -6.12
CA THR A 68 -2.10 5.26 -5.38
C THR A 68 -1.39 3.91 -5.37
N ASN A 69 -1.33 3.28 -4.20
CA ASN A 69 -0.76 1.95 -3.97
C ASN A 69 -1.82 1.11 -3.26
N GLN A 70 -1.84 -0.19 -3.54
CA GLN A 70 -2.84 -1.10 -3.00
C GLN A 70 -2.23 -2.44 -2.63
N ILE A 71 -2.66 -2.95 -1.49
CA ILE A 71 -2.49 -4.35 -1.09
C ILE A 71 -3.89 -4.95 -1.12
N THR A 72 -4.06 -6.10 -1.75
CA THR A 72 -5.34 -6.81 -1.79
C THR A 72 -5.20 -8.14 -1.09
N VAL A 73 -6.12 -8.46 -0.19
CA VAL A 73 -6.28 -9.83 0.30
C VAL A 73 -7.56 -10.38 -0.31
N LEU A 74 -7.45 -11.49 -1.04
CA LEU A 74 -8.58 -12.29 -1.47
C LEU A 74 -8.75 -13.46 -0.49
N TYR A 75 -10.01 -13.78 -0.20
CA TYR A 75 -10.39 -14.97 0.54
C TYR A 75 -11.41 -15.75 -0.29
N SER A 76 -11.23 -17.06 -0.41
CA SER A 76 -12.27 -17.99 -0.85
C SER A 76 -12.34 -19.17 0.11
N ASP A 77 -13.54 -19.73 0.31
CA ASP A 77 -13.69 -20.97 1.09
C ASP A 77 -12.94 -22.17 0.46
N ALA A 78 -12.71 -22.14 -0.86
CA ALA A 78 -12.01 -23.19 -1.59
C ALA A 78 -10.48 -23.13 -1.44
N ASP A 79 -9.90 -21.93 -1.56
CA ASP A 79 -8.47 -21.73 -1.73
C ASP A 79 -7.81 -21.07 -0.51
N GLY A 80 -8.61 -20.51 0.41
CA GLY A 80 -8.11 -19.75 1.55
C GLY A 80 -7.71 -18.34 1.16
N PHE A 81 -6.56 -17.86 1.65
CA PHE A 81 -6.15 -16.47 1.47
C PHE A 81 -5.07 -16.30 0.41
N THR A 82 -5.25 -15.30 -0.45
CA THR A 82 -4.26 -14.86 -1.43
C THR A 82 -3.96 -13.38 -1.20
N LEU A 83 -2.70 -13.05 -0.98
CA LEU A 83 -2.22 -11.66 -0.92
C LEU A 83 -1.74 -11.23 -2.30
N ILE A 84 -2.15 -10.03 -2.72
CA ILE A 84 -1.71 -9.39 -3.97
C ILE A 84 -1.11 -8.03 -3.61
N ASP A 85 0.19 -7.84 -3.85
CA ASP A 85 0.94 -6.61 -3.58
C ASP A 85 1.98 -6.35 -4.69
N GLY A 86 2.44 -5.11 -4.81
CA GLY A 86 3.50 -4.70 -5.72
C GLY A 86 3.03 -4.19 -7.09
N ASP A 87 4.01 -3.72 -7.85
CA ASP A 87 3.88 -3.28 -9.25
C ASP A 87 5.12 -3.76 -10.03
N PRO A 88 5.02 -4.82 -10.87
CA PRO A 88 3.80 -5.55 -11.19
C PRO A 88 3.26 -6.36 -9.99
N PRO A 89 1.93 -6.65 -9.96
CA PRO A 89 1.30 -7.37 -8.86
C PRO A 89 1.86 -8.79 -8.75
N THR A 90 2.24 -9.17 -7.53
CA THR A 90 2.66 -10.53 -7.17
C THR A 90 1.60 -11.15 -6.28
N GLU A 91 1.21 -12.39 -6.60
CA GLU A 91 0.26 -13.17 -5.81
C GLU A 91 1.00 -14.13 -4.88
N LEU A 92 0.57 -14.20 -3.64
CA LEU A 92 1.12 -15.09 -2.63
C LEU A 92 -0.01 -15.81 -1.90
N GLN A 93 -0.09 -17.12 -2.05
CA GLN A 93 -1.01 -17.96 -1.28
C GLN A 93 -0.51 -18.11 0.15
N LEU A 94 -1.38 -17.89 1.13
CA LEU A 94 -1.05 -17.93 2.55
C LEU A 94 -2.00 -18.90 3.26
N GLY A 95 -1.44 -19.74 4.13
CA GLY A 95 -2.16 -20.87 4.72
C GLY A 95 -2.97 -20.52 5.98
N SER A 96 -2.69 -19.36 6.59
CA SER A 96 -3.29 -18.95 7.86
C SER A 96 -3.62 -17.47 7.95
N ILE A 97 -4.55 -17.13 8.85
CA ILE A 97 -4.89 -15.74 9.19
C ILE A 97 -3.65 -14.99 9.69
N GLU A 98 -2.83 -15.65 10.50
CA GLU A 98 -1.60 -15.11 11.08
C GLU A 98 -0.60 -14.67 10.01
N GLU A 99 -0.37 -15.52 9.01
CA GLU A 99 0.55 -15.23 7.91
C GLU A 99 0.08 -14.04 7.08
N VAL A 100 -1.22 -13.99 6.75
CA VAL A 100 -1.82 -12.89 5.99
C VAL A 100 -1.73 -11.58 6.76
N LEU A 101 -2.12 -11.57 8.02
CA LEU A 101 -2.05 -10.37 8.86
C LEU A 101 -0.62 -9.91 9.03
N LYS A 102 0.33 -10.84 9.22
CA LYS A 102 1.75 -10.51 9.31
C LYS A 102 2.25 -9.86 8.02
N ALA A 103 1.93 -10.43 6.86
CA ALA A 103 2.34 -9.87 5.57
C ALA A 103 1.75 -8.47 5.34
N VAL A 104 0.46 -8.28 5.66
CA VAL A 104 -0.18 -6.96 5.62
C VAL A 104 0.49 -5.97 6.57
N GLU A 105 0.76 -6.38 7.81
CA GLU A 105 1.42 -5.52 8.80
C GLU A 105 2.83 -5.12 8.36
N ASP A 106 3.61 -6.08 7.86
CA ASP A 106 4.96 -5.86 7.36
C ASP A 106 4.93 -4.83 6.21
N THR A 107 3.99 -4.93 5.26
CA THR A 107 3.84 -3.90 4.21
C THR A 107 3.40 -2.56 4.77
N VAL A 108 2.40 -2.52 5.67
CA VAL A 108 1.89 -1.26 6.25
C VAL A 108 2.97 -0.51 7.04
N ARG A 109 3.80 -1.24 7.79
CA ARG A 109 4.94 -0.67 8.53
C ARG A 109 6.01 -0.07 7.61
N GLN A 110 6.13 -0.55 6.37
CA GLN A 110 7.06 -0.02 5.38
C GLN A 110 6.55 1.22 4.63
N ILE A 111 5.26 1.56 4.74
CA ILE A 111 4.68 2.71 4.02
C ILE A 111 5.46 4.02 4.26
N PRO A 112 5.80 4.41 5.51
CA PRO A 112 6.58 5.65 5.74
C PRO A 112 7.93 5.64 5.02
N HIS A 113 8.61 4.49 4.95
CA HIS A 113 9.87 4.36 4.23
C HIS A 113 9.69 4.52 2.71
N ARG A 114 8.74 3.76 2.14
CA ARG A 114 8.40 3.82 0.70
C ARG A 114 8.02 5.24 0.26
N ARG A 115 7.33 5.98 1.13
CA ARG A 115 6.97 7.39 0.88
C ARG A 115 8.20 8.28 0.75
N VAL A 116 9.20 8.10 1.61
CA VAL A 116 10.47 8.86 1.56
C VAL A 116 11.27 8.48 0.32
N GLU A 117 11.38 7.20 0.00
CA GLU A 117 12.06 6.73 -1.21
C GLU A 117 11.43 7.33 -2.47
N ARG A 118 10.09 7.31 -2.55
CA ARG A 118 9.37 7.93 -3.67
C ARG A 118 9.62 9.42 -3.77
N LEU A 119 9.68 10.12 -2.64
CA LEU A 119 9.98 11.55 -2.60
C LEU A 119 11.40 11.83 -3.10
N LYS A 120 12.40 11.04 -2.69
CA LYS A 120 13.78 11.15 -3.18
C LYS A 120 13.88 10.90 -4.68
N ALA A 121 13.27 9.82 -5.17
CA ALA A 121 13.24 9.50 -6.60
C ALA A 121 12.56 10.60 -7.44
N THR A 122 11.56 11.27 -6.86
CA THR A 122 10.91 12.42 -7.50
C THR A 122 11.84 13.64 -7.57
N VAL A 123 12.60 13.91 -6.51
CA VAL A 123 13.63 14.98 -6.49
C VAL A 123 14.73 14.69 -7.51
N GLU A 124 15.24 13.47 -7.57
CA GLU A 124 16.25 13.05 -8.55
C GLU A 124 15.75 13.27 -9.98
N ARG A 125 14.50 12.89 -10.26
CA ARG A 125 13.89 13.11 -11.57
C ARG A 125 13.80 14.60 -11.92
N TRP A 126 13.30 15.43 -11.01
CA TRP A 126 13.23 16.87 -11.25
C TRP A 126 14.61 17.51 -11.48
N MET A 127 15.64 17.03 -10.81
CA MET A 127 17.01 17.44 -11.07
C MET A 127 17.50 17.00 -12.45
N ALA A 128 17.23 15.75 -12.84
CA ALA A 128 17.56 15.25 -14.17
C ALA A 128 16.83 16.03 -15.28
N ASP A 129 15.62 16.51 -14.98
CA ASP A 129 14.84 17.41 -15.84
C ASP A 129 15.40 18.86 -15.86
N GLY A 130 16.47 19.14 -15.10
CA GLY A 130 17.18 20.43 -15.11
C GLY A 130 16.64 21.47 -14.12
N LYS A 131 15.74 21.12 -13.19
CA LYS A 131 15.25 22.08 -12.19
C LYS A 131 16.37 22.57 -11.28
N SER A 132 16.43 23.88 -11.07
CA SER A 132 17.32 24.50 -10.09
C SER A 132 16.91 24.16 -8.65
N LEU A 133 17.84 24.31 -7.71
CA LEU A 133 17.55 24.12 -6.28
C LEU A 133 16.35 24.95 -5.80
N HIS A 134 16.21 26.19 -6.28
CA HIS A 134 15.08 27.04 -5.92
C HIS A 134 13.76 26.44 -6.39
N GLU A 135 13.69 25.97 -7.63
CA GLU A 135 12.50 25.34 -8.20
C GLU A 135 12.14 24.02 -7.47
N LEU A 136 13.14 23.19 -7.14
CA LEU A 136 12.93 21.97 -6.36
C LEU A 136 12.27 22.27 -5.01
N LEU A 137 12.77 23.27 -4.29
CA LEU A 137 12.21 23.68 -3.00
C LEU A 137 10.78 24.22 -3.15
N GLN A 138 10.47 24.91 -4.24
CA GLN A 138 9.09 25.32 -4.55
C GLN A 138 8.19 24.11 -4.80
N GLU A 139 8.61 23.12 -5.57
CA GLU A 139 7.82 21.90 -5.81
C GLU A 139 7.58 21.10 -4.53
N ILE A 140 8.61 20.94 -3.69
CA ILE A 140 8.46 20.27 -2.39
C ILE A 140 7.45 21.01 -1.50
N ASN A 141 7.48 22.35 -1.48
CA ASN A 141 6.49 23.13 -0.74
C ASN A 141 5.06 22.95 -1.25
N LYS A 142 4.86 22.74 -2.56
CA LYS A 142 3.53 22.42 -3.11
C LYS A 142 3.02 21.08 -2.59
N LEU A 143 3.89 20.08 -2.43
CA LEU A 143 3.51 18.77 -1.87
C LEU A 143 2.99 18.87 -0.43
N VAL A 144 3.48 19.80 0.38
CA VAL A 144 2.95 20.06 1.74
C VAL A 144 1.49 20.53 1.69
N ARG A 145 1.13 21.27 0.64
CA ARG A 145 -0.20 21.88 0.45
C ARG A 145 -1.09 21.07 -0.50
N SER A 146 -0.73 19.83 -0.79
CA SER A 146 -1.51 18.95 -1.66
C SER A 146 -2.93 18.79 -1.14
N GLU A 147 -3.92 18.94 -2.04
CA GLU A 147 -5.33 18.67 -1.74
C GLU A 147 -5.58 17.18 -1.47
N PHE A 148 -4.74 16.30 -2.05
CA PHE A 148 -4.72 14.89 -1.73
C PHE A 148 -4.01 14.65 -0.41
N LYS A 149 -4.78 14.34 0.64
CA LYS A 149 -4.29 14.12 2.00
C LYS A 149 -3.20 13.05 2.07
N GLY A 150 -3.33 11.94 1.35
CA GLY A 150 -2.30 10.89 1.34
C GLY A 150 -1.10 11.25 0.46
N GLY A 151 -1.30 11.99 -0.62
CA GLY A 151 -0.24 12.54 -1.49
C GLY A 151 0.53 13.71 -0.88
N SER A 152 0.04 14.28 0.22
CA SER A 152 0.74 15.31 0.98
C SER A 152 1.95 14.75 1.72
N ILE A 153 2.93 15.61 2.02
CA ILE A 153 4.10 15.24 2.83
C ILE A 153 3.99 15.80 4.25
N THR A 154 4.49 15.05 5.22
CA THR A 154 4.66 15.47 6.61
C THR A 154 5.82 16.45 6.77
N HIS A 155 5.89 17.16 7.91
CA HIS A 155 7.06 18.00 8.23
C HIS A 155 8.38 17.23 8.29
N GLN A 156 8.34 15.97 8.73
CA GLN A 156 9.53 15.11 8.76
C GLN A 156 10.00 14.77 7.33
N GLU A 157 9.06 14.40 6.44
CA GLU A 157 9.35 14.16 5.02
C GLU A 157 9.87 15.40 4.31
N LEU A 158 9.30 16.58 4.60
CA LEU A 158 9.78 17.87 4.11
C LEU A 158 11.25 18.11 4.51
N LYS A 159 11.59 17.94 5.79
CA LYS A 159 12.96 18.10 6.28
C LYS A 159 13.92 17.15 5.55
N MET A 160 13.55 15.89 5.41
CA MET A 160 14.37 14.88 4.73
C MET A 160 14.57 15.23 3.24
N ALA A 161 13.52 15.69 2.55
CA ALA A 161 13.60 16.08 1.15
C ALA A 161 14.52 17.30 0.93
N ILE A 162 14.40 18.33 1.78
CA ILE A 162 15.28 19.51 1.70
C ILE A 162 16.74 19.11 1.92
N GLN A 163 17.01 18.31 2.96
CA GLN A 163 18.37 17.82 3.24
C GLN A 163 18.94 17.06 2.04
N TYR A 164 18.12 16.23 1.40
CA TYR A 164 18.51 15.46 0.23
C TYR A 164 18.79 16.34 -1.00
N CYS A 165 17.96 17.36 -1.27
CA CYS A 165 18.23 18.34 -2.33
C CYS A 165 19.57 19.05 -2.14
N LEU A 166 19.87 19.47 -0.90
CA LEU A 166 21.12 20.16 -0.59
C LEU A 166 22.33 19.25 -0.85
N GLN A 167 22.27 18.00 -0.40
CA GLN A 167 23.33 17.00 -0.61
C GLN A 167 23.60 16.75 -2.10
N LEU A 168 22.56 16.58 -2.90
CA LEU A 168 22.69 16.41 -4.34
C LEU A 168 23.31 17.66 -5.00
N SER A 169 22.86 18.86 -4.61
CA SER A 169 23.37 20.11 -5.18
C SER A 169 24.84 20.40 -4.84
N SER A 170 25.33 19.93 -3.69
CA SER A 170 26.76 20.02 -3.35
C SER A 170 27.59 19.02 -4.16
N ALA A 171 27.09 17.80 -4.38
CA ALA A 171 27.79 16.76 -5.12
C ALA A 171 27.95 17.07 -6.62
N THR A 172 27.05 17.89 -7.21
CA THR A 172 27.15 18.32 -8.62
C THR A 172 28.12 19.50 -8.83
N ARG A 173 28.64 20.12 -7.76
CA ARG A 173 29.56 21.27 -7.83
C ARG A 173 31.03 20.88 -7.70
N GLU A 174 31.32 19.62 -7.40
CA GLU A 174 32.66 19.01 -7.40
C GLU A 174 32.92 18.28 -8.73
#